data_AF-A5CSB4-F1
#
_entry.id   AF-A5CSB4-F1
#
_cell.length_a   1.000
_cell.length_b   1.000
_cell.length_c   1.000
_cell.angle_alpha   90.00
_cell.angle_beta   90.00
_cell.angle_gamma   90.00
#
_symmetry.space_group_name_H-M   'P 1'
#
loop_
_entity.id
_entity.type
_entity.pdbx_description
1 polymer ?
#
loop_
_entity_poly.entity_id
_entity_poly.type
_entity_poly.pdbx_seq_one_letter_code
_entity_poly.pdbx_strand_id
1 'polypeptide(L)'
;MLRAASAPGRFVAEPDAATPAVGVVLGTSEQRNATCGDVVDLRVLAVDPAHPAVDAGAAVDPAERVAVRWHGRGCTVSQASASMLAELVEGRTAAEASALVVELRALIRSHELRPGAEDRLGDAFALADSGRYPLRGTCALLAWHALEEALGG
;
A
#
# COMPACT_ATOMS: atom_id res chain seq x y z
N MET A 1 -9.21 -32.62 29.71
CA MET A 1 -8.21 -32.95 28.68
C MET A 1 -8.93 -33.24 27.36
N LEU A 2 -8.87 -32.34 26.38
CA LEU A 2 -8.97 -32.70 24.96
C LEU A 2 -8.29 -31.59 24.15
N ARG A 3 -7.29 -31.97 23.36
CA ARG A 3 -6.43 -31.10 22.56
C ARG A 3 -7.22 -30.44 21.43
N ALA A 4 -7.02 -29.13 21.24
CA ALA A 4 -7.46 -28.41 20.06
C ALA A 4 -6.74 -28.96 18.82
N ALA A 5 -7.51 -29.27 17.78
CA ALA A 5 -7.00 -29.63 16.47
C ALA A 5 -6.31 -28.41 15.85
N SER A 6 -5.07 -28.62 15.40
CA SER A 6 -4.24 -27.66 14.68
C SER A 6 -4.82 -27.43 13.29
N ALA A 7 -5.14 -26.18 12.93
CA ALA A 7 -5.58 -25.80 11.60
C ALA A 7 -4.35 -25.51 10.70
N PRO A 8 -4.30 -26.03 9.45
CA PRO A 8 -3.14 -25.86 8.58
C PRO A 8 -3.14 -24.49 7.88
N GLY A 9 -1.96 -23.85 7.83
CA GLY A 9 -1.70 -22.73 6.91
C GLY A 9 -1.71 -21.32 7.52
N ARG A 10 -1.54 -21.17 8.84
CA ARG A 10 -1.43 -19.86 9.48
C ARG A 10 -0.03 -19.27 9.21
N PHE A 11 0.17 -18.62 8.06
CA PHE A 11 1.18 -17.56 7.99
C PHE A 11 0.64 -16.40 8.82
N VAL A 12 0.90 -16.48 10.13
CA VAL A 12 0.87 -15.32 11.00
C VAL A 12 2.08 -14.51 10.54
N ALA A 13 1.87 -13.39 9.85
CA ALA A 13 2.86 -12.31 9.96
C ALA A 13 2.97 -12.06 11.47
N GLU A 14 4.15 -12.38 12.04
CA GLU A 14 4.35 -12.31 13.48
C GLU A 14 3.89 -10.94 14.00
N PRO A 15 3.19 -10.87 15.13
CA PRO A 15 2.98 -9.62 15.84
C PRO A 15 4.30 -9.21 16.53
N ASP A 16 5.37 -9.08 15.75
CA ASP A 16 6.53 -8.27 16.09
C ASP A 16 7.33 -7.88 14.84
N ALA A 17 6.79 -6.94 14.08
CA ALA A 17 7.61 -5.90 13.49
C ALA A 17 7.21 -4.59 14.15
N ALA A 18 7.34 -4.52 15.48
CA ALA A 18 7.50 -3.24 16.15
C ALA A 18 8.82 -2.62 15.67
N THR A 19 8.84 -2.12 14.44
CA THR A 19 9.69 -0.97 14.17
C THR A 19 8.93 0.19 14.78
N PRO A 20 9.36 0.79 15.90
CA PRO A 20 8.84 2.11 16.24
C PRO A 20 9.03 2.97 15.00
N ALA A 21 7.95 3.53 14.47
CA ALA A 21 8.04 4.46 13.36
C ALA A 21 8.97 5.58 13.82
N VAL A 22 10.21 5.58 13.36
CA VAL A 22 11.06 6.76 13.48
C VAL A 22 10.61 7.66 12.34
N GLY A 23 9.52 8.40 12.57
CA GLY A 23 8.89 9.29 11.60
C GLY A 23 7.52 9.75 12.06
N VAL A 24 7.17 11.00 11.78
CA VAL A 24 5.85 11.56 12.06
C VAL A 24 4.82 10.88 11.16
N VAL A 25 3.74 10.35 11.74
CA VAL A 25 2.64 9.76 10.96
C VAL A 25 1.84 10.91 10.33
N LEU A 26 1.79 10.92 9.00
CA LEU A 26 1.07 11.93 8.22
C LEU A 26 -0.37 11.51 7.94
N GLY A 27 -0.62 10.21 7.82
CA GLY A 27 -1.96 9.68 7.62
C GLY A 27 -2.03 8.16 7.68
N THR A 28 -3.24 7.63 7.81
CA THR A 28 -3.50 6.20 7.95
C THR A 28 -4.78 5.81 7.22
N SER A 29 -4.81 4.60 6.64
CA SER A 29 -6.02 4.03 6.07
C SER A 29 -6.04 2.51 6.29
N GLU A 30 -7.22 1.98 6.62
CA GLU A 30 -7.51 0.55 6.62
C GLU A 30 -8.38 0.22 5.42
N GLN A 31 -7.92 -0.69 4.56
CA GLN A 31 -8.68 -1.18 3.41
C GLN A 31 -9.01 -2.66 3.55
N ARG A 32 -10.19 -3.05 3.05
CA ARG A 32 -10.67 -4.44 3.05
C ARG A 32 -11.16 -4.84 1.67
N ASN A 33 -10.79 -6.05 1.24
CA ASN A 33 -11.32 -6.67 0.02
C ASN A 33 -11.94 -8.03 0.35
N ALA A 34 -13.28 -8.08 0.35
CA ALA A 34 -14.06 -9.28 0.66
C ALA A 34 -13.86 -10.44 -0.34
N THR A 35 -13.34 -10.18 -1.53
CA THR A 35 -13.12 -11.20 -2.57
C THR A 35 -12.13 -12.29 -2.11
N CYS A 36 -11.04 -11.88 -1.46
CA CYS A 36 -10.02 -12.78 -0.93
C CYS A 36 -9.92 -12.75 0.60
N GLY A 37 -10.72 -11.90 1.27
CA GLY A 37 -10.62 -11.66 2.70
C GLY A 37 -9.40 -10.82 3.08
N ASP A 38 -8.88 -10.03 2.14
CA ASP A 38 -7.67 -9.24 2.33
C ASP A 38 -7.96 -8.00 3.19
N VAL A 39 -7.02 -7.66 4.06
CA VAL A 39 -7.01 -6.48 4.92
C VAL A 39 -5.62 -5.87 4.87
N VAL A 40 -5.54 -4.57 4.60
CA VAL A 40 -4.30 -3.78 4.64
C VAL A 40 -4.53 -2.56 5.51
N ASP A 41 -3.70 -2.42 6.52
CA ASP A 41 -3.57 -1.23 7.33
C ASP A 41 -2.29 -0.51 6.89
N LEU A 42 -2.43 0.70 6.37
CA LEU A 42 -1.35 1.49 5.80
C LEU A 42 -1.14 2.77 6.60
N ARG A 43 0.12 3.13 6.81
CA ARG A 43 0.55 4.40 7.42
C ARG A 43 1.50 5.12 6.48
N VAL A 44 1.23 6.39 6.24
CA VAL A 44 2.13 7.33 5.57
C VAL A 44 2.94 8.04 6.65
N LEU A 45 4.25 8.08 6.48
CA LEU A 45 5.20 8.67 7.41
C LEU A 45 5.96 9.80 6.70
N ALA A 46 6.25 10.88 7.42
CA ALA A 46 7.25 11.84 6.99
C ALA A 46 8.63 11.17 6.99
N VAL A 47 9.41 11.41 5.94
CA VAL A 47 10.79 10.92 5.85
C VAL A 47 11.72 11.74 6.72
N ASP A 48 11.44 13.03 6.88
CA ASP A 48 12.20 13.89 7.80
C ASP A 48 11.73 13.66 9.25
N PRO A 49 12.58 13.13 10.15
CA PRO A 49 12.21 12.94 11.55
C PRO A 49 12.02 14.27 12.30
N ALA A 50 12.49 15.40 11.76
CA ALA A 50 12.27 16.74 12.30
C ALA A 50 10.97 17.39 11.79
N HIS A 51 10.18 16.69 10.96
CA HIS A 51 8.89 17.18 10.50
C HIS A 51 8.02 17.57 11.71
N PRO A 52 7.36 18.75 11.70
CA PRO A 52 6.48 19.13 12.80
C PRO A 52 5.35 18.11 12.98
N ALA A 53 4.87 17.95 14.21
CA ALA A 53 3.68 17.16 14.44
C ALA A 53 2.50 17.77 13.67
N VAL A 54 1.80 16.94 12.90
CA VAL A 54 0.59 17.31 12.18
C VAL A 54 -0.60 16.62 12.81
N ASP A 55 -1.78 17.25 12.74
CA ASP A 55 -3.02 16.61 13.17
C ASP A 55 -3.32 15.42 12.26
N ALA A 56 -3.49 14.25 12.88
CA ALA A 56 -3.87 13.04 12.15
C ALA A 56 -5.21 13.28 11.41
N GLY A 57 -5.21 13.10 10.10
CA GLY A 57 -6.38 13.27 9.24
C GLY A 57 -6.45 14.59 8.48
N ALA A 58 -5.46 15.49 8.62
CA ALA A 58 -5.27 16.57 7.66
C ALA A 58 -4.71 16.03 6.33
N ALA A 59 -5.03 16.70 5.22
CA ALA A 59 -4.43 16.37 3.93
C ALA A 59 -2.91 16.58 3.98
N VAL A 60 -2.15 15.65 3.41
CA VAL A 60 -0.70 15.69 3.38
C VAL A 60 -0.23 16.73 2.36
N ASP A 61 0.76 17.56 2.72
CA ASP A 61 1.32 18.54 1.78
C ASP A 61 1.89 17.80 0.54
N PRO A 62 1.50 18.19 -0.70
CA PRO A 62 1.99 17.57 -1.91
C PRO A 62 3.53 17.51 -2.05
N ALA A 63 4.24 18.46 -1.43
CA ALA A 63 5.70 18.53 -1.46
C ALA A 63 6.37 17.64 -0.40
N GLU A 64 5.61 17.12 0.57
CA GLU A 64 6.14 16.33 1.68
C GLU A 64 6.75 15.02 1.17
N ARG A 65 7.95 14.67 1.65
CA ARG A 65 8.58 13.39 1.31
C ARG A 65 8.05 12.30 2.22
N VAL A 66 7.56 11.23 1.61
CA VAL A 66 6.82 10.21 2.31
C VAL A 66 7.50 8.84 2.27
N ALA A 67 7.23 8.06 3.31
CA ALA A 67 7.50 6.64 3.38
C ALA A 67 6.20 5.93 3.77
N VAL A 68 6.07 4.66 3.38
CA VAL A 68 4.89 3.85 3.72
C VAL A 68 5.29 2.65 4.55
N ARG A 69 4.54 2.41 5.63
CA ARG A 69 4.58 1.14 6.36
C ARG A 69 3.20 0.54 6.37
N TRP A 70 3.13 -0.77 6.17
CA TRP A 70 1.87 -1.48 6.11
C TRP A 70 1.94 -2.75 6.95
N HIS A 71 0.78 -3.15 7.46
CA HIS A 71 0.55 -4.48 8.00
C HIS A 71 -0.77 -5.01 7.46
N GLY A 72 -0.95 -6.32 7.49
CA GLY A 72 -2.17 -6.88 6.95
C GLY A 72 -2.15 -8.39 6.81
N ARG A 73 -3.26 -8.90 6.31
CA ARG A 73 -3.41 -10.29 5.93
C ARG A 73 -4.12 -10.33 4.58
N GLY A 74 -3.65 -11.18 3.69
CA GLY A 74 -4.30 -11.33 2.40
C GLY A 74 -3.60 -12.35 1.53
N CYS A 75 -4.07 -12.49 0.30
CA CYS A 75 -3.41 -13.33 -0.70
C CYS A 75 -2.00 -12.80 -1.05
N THR A 76 -1.19 -13.65 -1.70
CA THR A 76 0.18 -13.26 -2.11
C THR A 76 0.21 -12.03 -3.01
N VAL A 77 -0.83 -11.82 -3.83
CA VAL A 77 -0.92 -10.66 -4.73
C VAL A 77 -1.05 -9.35 -3.95
N SER A 78 -1.92 -9.28 -2.94
CA SER A 78 -2.07 -8.06 -2.15
C SER A 78 -0.86 -7.77 -1.28
N GLN A 79 -0.21 -8.80 -0.72
CA GLN A 79 1.04 -8.64 0.04
C GLN A 79 2.21 -8.18 -0.84
N ALA A 80 2.37 -8.77 -2.02
CA ALA A 80 3.40 -8.36 -2.98
C ALA A 80 3.16 -6.92 -3.44
N SER A 81 1.91 -6.58 -3.78
CA SER A 81 1.54 -5.22 -4.20
C SER A 81 1.83 -4.18 -3.11
N ALA A 82 1.50 -4.47 -1.85
CA ALA A 82 1.79 -3.56 -0.73
C ALA A 82 3.30 -3.38 -0.51
N SER A 83 4.10 -4.45 -0.68
CA SER A 83 5.56 -4.39 -0.59
C SER A 83 6.17 -3.53 -1.70
N MET A 84 5.78 -3.79 -2.96
CA MET A 84 6.20 -3.01 -4.12
C MET A 84 5.82 -1.53 -3.97
N LEU A 85 4.62 -1.24 -3.46
CA LEU A 85 4.20 0.13 -3.16
C LEU A 85 5.12 0.79 -2.14
N ALA A 86 5.42 0.12 -1.03
CA ALA A 86 6.24 0.69 0.04
C ALA A 86 7.65 1.05 -0.45
N GLU A 87 8.27 0.15 -1.22
CA GLU A 87 9.57 0.40 -1.84
C GLU A 87 9.51 1.51 -2.90
N LEU A 88 8.45 1.52 -3.71
CA LEU A 88 8.29 2.48 -4.78
C LEU A 88 8.02 3.89 -4.27
N VAL A 89 7.40 4.10 -3.10
CA VAL A 89 7.09 5.45 -2.61
C VAL A 89 8.13 6.02 -1.65
N GLU A 90 9.05 5.20 -1.14
CA GLU A 90 10.06 5.63 -0.17
C GLU A 90 10.84 6.85 -0.68
N GLY A 91 10.78 7.95 0.08
CA GLY A 91 11.51 9.19 -0.21
C GLY A 91 10.88 10.07 -1.30
N ARG A 92 9.84 9.62 -2.00
CA ARG A 92 9.13 10.41 -3.01
C ARG A 92 8.20 11.43 -2.37
N THR A 93 7.80 12.44 -3.13
CA THR A 93 6.81 13.41 -2.63
C THR A 93 5.41 12.80 -2.59
N ALA A 94 4.53 13.31 -1.74
CA ALA A 94 3.12 12.92 -1.69
C ALA A 94 2.42 13.10 -3.06
N ALA A 95 2.79 14.14 -3.82
CA ALA A 95 2.32 14.36 -5.18
C ALA A 95 2.78 13.25 -6.15
N GLU A 96 4.05 12.85 -6.09
CA GLU A 96 4.59 11.77 -6.91
C GLU A 96 3.93 10.43 -6.56
N ALA A 97 3.75 10.14 -5.27
CA ALA A 97 3.07 8.94 -4.79
C ALA A 97 1.60 8.89 -5.29
N SER A 98 0.88 10.00 -5.20
CA SER A 98 -0.49 10.12 -5.76
C SER A 98 -0.53 9.90 -7.27
N ALA A 99 0.46 10.41 -8.01
CA ALA A 99 0.53 10.20 -9.47
C ALA A 99 0.77 8.72 -9.84
N LEU A 100 1.56 7.99 -9.04
CA LEU A 100 1.79 6.55 -9.22
C LEU A 100 0.51 5.74 -8.96
N VAL A 101 -0.29 6.13 -7.97
CA VAL A 101 -1.62 5.52 -7.74
C VAL A 101 -2.50 5.65 -8.98
N VAL A 102 -2.56 6.85 -9.57
CA VAL A 102 -3.35 7.10 -10.78
C VAL A 102 -2.83 6.26 -11.95
N GLU A 103 -1.50 6.22 -12.16
CA GLU A 103 -0.87 5.42 -13.21
C GLU A 103 -1.23 3.93 -13.08
N LEU A 104 -1.00 3.32 -11.91
CA LEU A 104 -1.25 1.90 -11.73
C LEU A 104 -2.73 1.57 -11.83
N ARG A 105 -3.61 2.42 -11.29
CA ARG A 105 -5.06 2.26 -11.40
C ARG A 105 -5.51 2.27 -12.86
N ALA A 106 -5.01 3.21 -13.67
CA ALA A 106 -5.33 3.29 -15.10
C ALA A 106 -4.83 2.04 -15.85
N LEU A 107 -3.63 1.57 -15.53
CA LEU A 107 -3.05 0.36 -16.12
C LEU A 107 -3.87 -0.89 -15.78
N ILE A 108 -4.30 -1.06 -14.54
CA ILE A 108 -5.05 -2.25 -14.10
C ILE A 108 -6.52 -2.19 -14.55
N ARG A 109 -7.20 -1.04 -14.46
CA ARG A 109 -8.65 -0.93 -14.72
C ARG A 109 -8.99 -0.67 -16.18
N SER A 110 -8.18 0.14 -16.85
CA SER A 110 -8.45 0.61 -18.21
C SER A 110 -7.48 0.03 -19.24
N HIS A 111 -6.48 -0.76 -18.80
CA HIS A 111 -5.40 -1.26 -19.65
C HIS A 111 -4.65 -0.15 -20.40
N GLU A 112 -4.64 1.05 -19.81
CA GLU A 112 -3.98 2.21 -20.39
C GLU A 112 -2.49 2.15 -20.07
N LEU A 113 -1.67 1.91 -21.09
CA LEU A 113 -0.22 1.91 -20.97
C LEU A 113 0.35 3.23 -21.48
N ARG A 114 0.72 4.13 -20.56
CA ARG A 114 1.33 5.41 -20.92
C ARG A 114 2.83 5.23 -21.23
N PRO A 115 3.41 6.03 -22.13
CA PRO A 115 4.85 5.98 -22.40
C PRO A 115 5.69 6.12 -21.13
N GLY A 116 6.69 5.24 -20.95
CA GLY A 116 7.56 5.21 -19.77
C GLY A 116 6.88 4.76 -18.47
N ALA A 117 5.69 4.14 -18.53
CA ALA A 117 5.01 3.63 -17.33
C ALA A 117 5.82 2.54 -16.63
N GLU A 118 6.51 1.68 -17.38
CA GLU A 118 7.39 0.65 -16.84
C GLU A 118 8.50 1.25 -15.96
N ASP A 119 9.20 2.27 -16.47
CA ASP A 119 10.25 2.98 -15.73
C ASP A 119 9.71 3.66 -14.46
N ARG A 120 8.52 4.26 -14.54
CA ARG A 120 7.90 4.97 -13.40
C ARG A 120 7.38 4.03 -12.32
N LEU A 121 6.77 2.91 -12.71
CA LEU A 121 6.18 1.94 -11.79
C LEU A 121 7.20 0.93 -11.25
N GLY A 122 8.33 0.75 -11.92
CA GLY A 122 9.35 -0.24 -11.54
C GLY A 122 8.73 -1.63 -11.38
N ASP A 123 9.04 -2.32 -10.29
CA ASP A 123 8.53 -3.67 -10.01
C ASP A 123 6.99 -3.73 -9.92
N ALA A 124 6.33 -2.64 -9.53
CA ALA A 124 4.87 -2.57 -9.51
C ALA A 124 4.25 -2.69 -10.92
N PHE A 125 5.02 -2.47 -11.98
CA PHE A 125 4.57 -2.71 -13.36
C PHE A 125 4.17 -4.17 -13.59
N ALA A 126 4.78 -5.12 -12.87
CA ALA A 126 4.42 -6.53 -12.94
C ALA A 126 2.94 -6.80 -12.54
N LEU A 127 2.30 -5.88 -11.81
CA LEU A 127 0.89 -5.98 -11.45
C LEU A 127 -0.07 -5.71 -12.62
N ALA A 128 0.41 -5.20 -13.76
CA ALA A 128 -0.41 -4.84 -14.92
C ALA A 128 -1.33 -5.99 -15.38
N ASP A 129 -0.80 -7.21 -15.40
CA ASP A 129 -1.56 -8.39 -15.83
C ASP A 129 -2.70 -8.78 -14.86
N SER A 130 -2.68 -8.26 -13.63
CA SER A 130 -3.80 -8.44 -12.69
C SER A 130 -5.10 -7.83 -13.21
N GLY A 131 -5.03 -6.82 -14.10
CA GLY A 131 -6.19 -6.24 -14.75
C GLY A 131 -6.97 -7.23 -15.62
N ARG A 132 -6.30 -8.26 -16.17
CA ARG A 132 -6.97 -9.30 -16.98
C ARG A 132 -7.90 -10.20 -16.16
N TYR A 133 -7.76 -10.17 -14.83
CA TYR A 133 -8.48 -11.02 -13.90
C TYR A 133 -9.18 -10.13 -12.85
N PRO A 134 -10.46 -9.76 -13.03
CA PRO A 134 -11.13 -8.74 -12.21
C PRO A 134 -11.00 -8.96 -10.69
N LEU A 135 -11.07 -10.22 -10.24
CA LEU A 135 -10.92 -10.58 -8.82
C LEU A 135 -9.48 -10.35 -8.29
N ARG A 136 -8.45 -10.50 -9.14
CA ARG A 136 -7.05 -10.21 -8.80
C ARG A 136 -6.73 -8.74 -8.91
N GLY A 137 -7.37 -8.00 -9.82
CA GLY A 137 -7.24 -6.55 -9.93
C GLY A 137 -7.57 -5.83 -8.62
N THR A 138 -8.62 -6.26 -7.92
CA THR A 138 -8.97 -5.71 -6.60
C THR A 138 -7.89 -5.98 -5.54
N CYS A 139 -7.28 -7.17 -5.56
CA CYS A 139 -6.19 -7.50 -4.64
C CYS A 139 -4.94 -6.67 -4.93
N ALA A 140 -4.62 -6.46 -6.22
CA ALA A 140 -3.48 -5.68 -6.65
C ALA A 140 -3.62 -4.18 -6.30
N LEU A 141 -4.83 -3.62 -6.31
CA LEU A 141 -5.04 -2.19 -6.02
C LEU A 141 -5.29 -1.87 -4.53
N LEU A 142 -5.37 -2.87 -3.65
CA LEU A 142 -5.82 -2.67 -2.27
C LEU A 142 -4.95 -1.66 -1.49
N ALA A 143 -3.62 -1.86 -1.48
CA ALA A 143 -2.69 -0.96 -0.81
C ALA A 143 -2.61 0.43 -1.48
N TRP A 144 -2.90 0.51 -2.77
CA TRP A 144 -2.88 1.75 -3.55
C TRP A 144 -4.08 2.65 -3.22
N HIS A 145 -5.25 2.04 -2.98
CA HIS A 145 -6.40 2.78 -2.42
C HIS A 145 -6.12 3.23 -0.98
N ALA A 146 -5.46 2.39 -0.17
CA ALA A 146 -5.10 2.76 1.19
C ALA A 146 -4.15 3.96 1.22
N LEU A 147 -3.17 4.00 0.30
CA LEU A 147 -2.27 5.14 0.15
C LEU A 147 -3.02 6.42 -0.25
N GLU A 148 -3.94 6.34 -1.23
CA GLU A 148 -4.73 7.50 -1.66
C GLU A 148 -5.52 8.12 -0.51
N GLU A 149 -6.26 7.31 0.25
CA GLU A 149 -7.01 7.80 1.41
C GLU A 149 -6.07 8.32 2.51
N ALA A 150 -4.96 7.63 2.78
CA ALA A 150 -4.00 8.06 3.80
C ALA A 150 -3.27 9.37 3.45
N LEU A 151 -3.18 9.74 2.17
CA LEU A 151 -2.66 11.04 1.73
C LEU A 151 -3.70 12.17 1.83
N GLY A 152 -4.95 11.85 2.16
CA GLY A 152 -6.07 12.79 2.22
C GLY A 152 -6.88 12.86 0.93
N GLY A 153 -7.06 11.71 0.26
CA GLY A 153 -8.00 11.56 -0.87
C GLY A 153 -9.41 12.05 -0.60
#